data_AF-A0A7C1ZQ51-F1
#
_entry.id   AF-A0A7C1ZQ51-F1
#
_cell.length_a   1.000
_cell.length_b   1.000
_cell.length_c   1.000
_cell.angle_alpha   90.00
_cell.angle_beta   90.00
_cell.angle_gamma   90.00
#
_symmetry.space_group_name_H-M   'P 1'
#
loop_
_entity.id
_entity.type
_entity.pdbx_description
1 polymer ?
#
loop_
_entity_poly.entity_id
_entity_poly.type
_entity_poly.pdbx_seq_one_letter_code
_entity_poly.pdbx_strand_id
1 'polypeptide(L)'
;MMHLILADSELEKIPAEIKNHSCVRKNRSFILDASLHHSAMKKIKDWQRRGRPDIVHLFLLISQESILNKEGMLRTYVHTRNNKVIYINPETRIIKNYNRFKGLIEQLFKVKKVPVEGNALMEVKERKLEELLYKLKGKKILFTSKGNRKRIEDVMEKDVVCIIGGFPSGDFMTNVYDMADEKICIYDKVLPAWIVAMEAIVAYENKFIANKI
;
A
#
# COMPACT_ATOMS: atom_id res chain seq x y z
N MET A 1 -14.21 10.31 -7.44
CA MET A 1 -12.78 10.16 -7.15
C MET A 1 -12.53 8.81 -6.50
N MET A 2 -11.51 8.07 -6.95
CA MET A 2 -11.10 6.82 -6.30
C MET A 2 -9.96 7.10 -5.32
N HIS A 3 -10.14 6.69 -4.07
CA HIS A 3 -9.07 6.59 -3.08
C HIS A 3 -8.62 5.13 -2.99
N LEU A 4 -7.35 4.85 -3.26
CA LEU A 4 -6.78 3.51 -3.23
C LEU A 4 -5.77 3.39 -2.09
N ILE A 5 -6.02 2.44 -1.19
CA ILE A 5 -5.24 2.26 0.03
C ILE A 5 -4.63 0.87 0.05
N LEU A 6 -3.30 0.82 0.18
CA LEU A 6 -2.59 -0.39 0.56
C LEU A 6 -2.45 -0.44 2.08
N ALA A 7 -3.26 -1.27 2.73
CA ALA A 7 -3.42 -1.35 4.18
C ALA A 7 -2.51 -2.39 4.83
N ASP A 8 -2.04 -2.08 6.05
CA ASP A 8 -1.20 -2.95 6.88
C ASP A 8 0.05 -3.46 6.15
N SER A 9 0.66 -2.53 5.41
CA SER A 9 1.81 -2.80 4.57
C SER A 9 3.01 -3.20 5.41
N GLU A 10 3.70 -4.26 4.97
CA GLU A 10 4.90 -4.80 5.62
C GLU A 10 6.16 -3.99 5.30
N LEU A 11 6.01 -2.68 5.47
CA LEU A 11 6.98 -1.62 5.22
C LEU A 11 7.33 -0.95 6.55
N GLU A 12 8.57 -1.12 6.99
CA GLU A 12 9.03 -0.55 8.24
C GLU A 12 10.55 -0.35 8.28
N LYS A 13 11.00 0.46 9.23
CA LYS A 13 12.41 0.50 9.60
C LYS A 13 12.81 -0.84 10.24
N ILE A 14 14.09 -1.16 10.20
CA ILE A 14 14.61 -2.33 10.91
C ILE A 14 14.26 -2.22 12.41
N PRO A 15 13.59 -3.24 13.00
CA PRO A 15 13.22 -3.25 14.40
C PRO A 15 14.43 -3.21 15.34
N ALA A 16 14.27 -2.56 16.49
CA ALA A 16 15.36 -2.35 17.44
C ALA A 16 15.94 -3.68 17.96
N GLU A 17 15.10 -4.71 18.11
CA GLU A 17 15.45 -6.04 18.60
C GLU A 17 16.51 -6.74 17.73
N ILE A 18 16.54 -6.41 16.43
CA ILE A 18 17.44 -7.07 15.47
C ILE A 18 18.51 -6.15 14.89
N LYS A 19 18.53 -4.88 15.28
CA LYS A 19 19.48 -3.87 14.77
C LYS A 19 20.95 -4.28 14.95
N ASN A 20 21.25 -5.06 15.99
CA ASN A 20 22.59 -5.53 16.31
C ASN A 20 22.97 -6.87 15.66
N HIS A 21 22.06 -7.51 14.94
CA HIS A 21 22.34 -8.78 14.29
C HIS A 21 23.39 -8.62 13.17
N SER A 22 24.27 -9.60 13.02
CA SER A 22 25.40 -9.52 12.07
C SER A 22 24.94 -9.29 10.63
N CYS A 23 23.88 -9.97 10.18
CA CYS A 23 23.34 -9.78 8.83
C CYS A 23 22.74 -8.38 8.61
N VAL A 24 22.19 -7.75 9.66
CA VAL A 24 21.70 -6.38 9.59
C VAL A 24 22.88 -5.41 9.51
N ARG A 25 23.89 -5.55 10.36
CA ARG A 25 25.07 -4.67 10.34
C ARG A 25 25.84 -4.73 9.01
N LYS A 26 25.88 -5.90 8.36
CA LYS A 26 26.48 -6.07 7.03
C LYS A 26 25.68 -5.38 5.92
N ASN A 27 24.37 -5.29 6.05
CA ASN A 27 23.48 -4.66 5.08
C ASN A 27 23.13 -3.24 5.55
N ARG A 28 23.70 -2.21 4.91
CA ARG A 28 23.50 -0.80 5.30
C ARG A 28 22.08 -0.24 5.03
N SER A 29 21.08 -1.09 4.84
CA SER A 29 19.69 -0.65 4.67
C SER A 29 19.08 -0.26 6.02
N PHE A 30 18.21 0.74 6.02
CA PHE A 30 17.40 1.12 7.19
C PHE A 30 15.98 0.53 7.15
N ILE A 31 15.57 -0.05 6.02
CA ILE A 31 14.26 -0.68 5.84
C ILE A 31 14.38 -2.20 6.01
N LEU A 32 13.39 -2.80 6.67
CA LEU A 32 13.33 -4.25 6.80
C LEU A 32 12.99 -4.89 5.44
N ASP A 33 13.79 -5.86 5.02
CA ASP A 33 13.64 -6.59 3.75
C ASP A 33 13.95 -8.07 4.02
N ALA A 34 12.97 -8.94 3.79
CA ALA A 34 13.09 -10.37 4.02
C ALA A 34 14.22 -11.01 3.21
N SER A 35 14.54 -10.46 2.03
CA SER A 35 15.63 -10.95 1.17
C SER A 35 17.02 -10.69 1.76
N LEU A 36 17.14 -9.68 2.62
CA LEU A 36 18.41 -9.27 3.24
C LEU A 36 18.52 -9.69 4.71
N HIS A 37 17.39 -9.69 5.41
CA HIS A 37 17.35 -9.75 6.87
C HIS A 37 16.72 -11.05 7.40
N HIS A 38 16.47 -12.05 6.54
CA HIS A 38 15.79 -13.30 6.90
C HIS A 38 16.28 -13.94 8.21
N SER A 39 17.60 -14.11 8.38
CA SER A 39 18.15 -14.78 9.57
C SER A 39 17.94 -14.00 10.86
N ALA A 40 17.99 -12.66 10.80
CA ALA A 40 17.69 -11.80 11.94
C ALA A 40 16.19 -11.79 12.26
N MET A 41 15.35 -11.78 11.23
CA MET A 41 13.90 -11.68 11.37
C MET A 41 13.29 -12.84 12.16
N LYS A 42 13.89 -14.03 12.18
CA LYS A 42 13.40 -15.15 13.01
C LYS A 42 13.26 -14.82 14.51
N LYS A 43 13.87 -13.74 14.99
CA LYS A 43 13.82 -13.27 16.39
C LYS A 43 12.71 -12.26 16.69
N ILE A 44 11.95 -11.81 15.70
CA ILE A 44 10.86 -10.84 15.89
C ILE A 44 9.50 -11.49 15.68
N LYS A 45 8.48 -10.94 16.34
CA LYS A 45 7.09 -11.38 16.17
C LYS A 45 6.65 -11.20 14.71
N ASP A 46 5.84 -12.13 14.22
CA ASP A 46 5.22 -12.15 12.88
C ASP A 46 6.23 -12.12 11.73
N TRP A 47 7.44 -12.65 11.96
CA TRP A 47 8.55 -12.53 11.02
C TRP A 47 8.28 -13.11 9.63
N GLN A 48 7.41 -14.13 9.51
CA GLN A 48 7.07 -14.75 8.23
C GLN A 48 6.38 -13.78 7.27
N ARG A 49 5.74 -12.74 7.80
CA ARG A 49 4.98 -11.75 7.03
C ARG A 49 5.80 -10.49 6.74
N ARG A 50 6.74 -10.15 7.63
CA ARG A 50 7.47 -8.87 7.66
C ARG A 50 8.45 -8.64 6.51
N GLY A 51 8.82 -7.39 6.33
CA GLY A 51 9.93 -7.00 5.44
C GLY A 51 9.63 -7.23 3.96
N ARG A 52 8.45 -6.80 3.50
CA ARG A 52 8.02 -6.93 2.10
C ARG A 52 7.77 -5.56 1.44
N PRO A 53 8.79 -4.68 1.38
CA PRO A 53 8.63 -3.36 0.76
C PRO A 53 8.47 -3.47 -0.78
N ASP A 54 8.78 -4.64 -1.37
CA ASP A 54 8.52 -4.96 -2.77
C ASP A 54 7.02 -4.92 -3.12
N ILE A 55 6.14 -5.33 -2.21
CA ILE A 55 4.68 -5.27 -2.42
C ILE A 55 4.24 -3.82 -2.59
N VAL A 56 4.73 -2.93 -1.73
CA VAL A 56 4.46 -1.48 -1.82
C VAL A 56 5.01 -0.92 -3.12
N HIS A 57 6.23 -1.32 -3.51
CA HIS A 57 6.86 -0.84 -4.73
C HIS A 57 6.04 -1.16 -5.99
N LEU A 58 5.64 -2.42 -6.14
CA LEU A 58 4.83 -2.88 -7.28
C LEU A 58 3.45 -2.22 -7.29
N PHE A 59 2.80 -2.14 -6.13
CA PHE A 59 1.51 -1.44 -6.00
C PHE A 59 1.60 0.03 -6.43
N LEU A 60 2.65 0.73 -6.02
CA LEU A 60 2.86 2.13 -6.38
C LEU A 60 3.17 2.31 -7.88
N LEU A 61 3.95 1.40 -8.48
CA LEU A 61 4.19 1.42 -9.93
C LEU A 61 2.87 1.29 -10.71
N ILE A 62 2.03 0.30 -10.36
CA ILE A 62 0.74 0.09 -11.02
C ILE A 62 -0.20 1.30 -10.84
N SER A 63 -0.36 1.77 -9.60
CA SER A 63 -1.30 2.85 -9.30
C SER A 63 -0.86 4.18 -9.93
N GLN A 64 0.41 4.58 -9.81
CA GLN A 64 0.87 5.88 -10.30
C GLN A 64 1.02 5.95 -11.83
N GLU A 65 1.27 4.83 -12.51
CA GLU A 65 1.36 4.80 -13.99
C GLU A 65 0.01 4.60 -14.70
N SER A 66 -1.07 4.30 -13.94
CA SER A 66 -2.42 4.06 -14.46
C SER A 66 -3.02 5.24 -15.23
N ILE A 67 -3.96 4.94 -16.14
CA ILE A 67 -4.72 5.97 -16.85
C ILE A 67 -5.54 6.78 -15.84
N LEU A 68 -6.17 6.12 -14.87
CA LEU A 68 -6.94 6.75 -13.81
C LEU A 68 -6.16 7.82 -13.03
N ASN A 69 -4.87 7.58 -12.75
CA ASN A 69 -4.01 8.56 -12.09
C ASN A 69 -3.67 9.74 -13.02
N LYS A 70 -3.40 9.48 -14.29
CA LYS A 70 -3.12 10.51 -15.31
C LYS A 70 -4.33 11.43 -15.55
N GLU A 71 -5.54 10.87 -15.45
CA GLU A 71 -6.80 11.61 -15.50
C GLU A 71 -7.12 12.36 -14.19
N GLY A 72 -6.22 12.33 -13.20
CA GLY A 72 -6.36 13.03 -11.92
C GLY A 72 -7.43 12.46 -11.00
N MET A 73 -7.99 11.29 -11.32
CA MET A 73 -9.12 10.65 -10.63
C MET A 73 -8.72 9.57 -9.61
N LEU A 74 -7.42 9.38 -9.39
CA LEU A 74 -6.86 8.50 -8.35
C LEU A 74 -6.17 9.30 -7.24
N ARG A 75 -6.36 8.88 -5.99
CA ARG A 75 -5.50 9.26 -4.85
C ARG A 75 -5.00 8.01 -4.15
N THR A 76 -3.69 7.88 -4.00
CA THR A 76 -3.05 6.64 -3.50
C THR A 76 -2.44 6.84 -2.12
N TYR A 77 -2.63 5.85 -1.25
CA TYR A 77 -2.13 5.85 0.12
C TYR A 77 -1.53 4.49 0.48
N VAL A 78 -0.52 4.50 1.35
CA VAL A 78 0.05 3.28 1.95
C VAL A 78 -0.03 3.40 3.46
N HIS A 79 -0.89 2.59 4.09
CA HIS A 79 -0.87 2.40 5.54
C HIS A 79 0.11 1.27 5.87
N THR A 80 1.01 1.52 6.81
CA THR A 80 2.06 0.58 7.23
C THR A 80 1.67 -0.15 8.51
N ARG A 81 2.28 -1.32 8.75
CA ARG A 81 2.07 -2.11 9.99
C ARG A 81 2.33 -1.34 11.29
N ASN A 82 3.11 -0.26 11.23
CA ASN A 82 3.50 0.54 12.39
C ASN A 82 2.73 1.88 12.44
N ASN A 83 1.47 1.88 11.98
CA ASN A 83 0.54 3.03 12.04
C ASN A 83 1.12 4.33 11.46
N LYS A 84 1.72 4.20 10.28
CA LYS A 84 2.08 5.36 9.44
C LYS A 84 1.31 5.30 8.14
N VAL A 85 0.87 6.47 7.67
CA VAL A 85 0.27 6.64 6.34
C VAL A 85 1.23 7.43 5.47
N ILE A 86 1.57 6.86 4.31
CA ILE A 86 2.28 7.55 3.24
C ILE A 86 1.26 8.06 2.23
N TYR A 87 1.26 9.37 2.02
CA TYR A 87 0.50 10.08 1.00
C TYR A 87 1.35 10.16 -0.25
N ILE A 88 0.78 9.78 -1.39
CA ILE A 88 1.44 9.82 -2.69
C ILE A 88 0.79 10.91 -3.53
N ASN A 89 1.57 11.90 -3.93
CA ASN A 89 1.14 12.92 -4.86
C ASN A 89 0.92 12.27 -6.24
N PRO A 90 -0.21 12.51 -6.93
CA PRO A 90 -0.48 11.95 -8.26
C PRO A 90 0.61 12.21 -9.31
N GLU A 91 1.41 13.27 -9.16
CA GLU A 91 2.53 13.59 -10.06
C GLU A 91 3.79 12.75 -9.78
N THR A 92 3.77 11.92 -8.73
CA THR A 92 4.94 11.14 -8.31
C THR A 92 5.27 10.06 -9.32
N ARG A 93 6.43 10.19 -9.96
CA ARG A 93 7.02 9.12 -10.77
C ARG A 93 7.77 8.15 -9.88
N ILE A 94 7.23 6.94 -9.74
CA ILE A 94 7.82 5.90 -8.90
C ILE A 94 9.10 5.37 -9.54
N ILE A 95 10.17 5.27 -8.73
CA ILE A 95 11.46 4.77 -9.19
C ILE A 95 11.33 3.27 -9.51
N LYS A 96 11.59 2.87 -10.76
CA LYS A 96 11.45 1.48 -11.22
C LYS A 96 12.46 0.51 -10.62
N ASN A 97 13.69 0.98 -10.34
CA ASN A 97 14.69 0.14 -9.70
C ASN A 97 14.39 -0.01 -8.21
N TYR A 98 14.16 -1.24 -7.76
CA TYR A 98 13.78 -1.55 -6.38
C TYR A 98 14.79 -1.05 -5.33
N ASN A 99 16.10 -1.19 -5.56
CA ASN A 99 17.10 -0.73 -4.60
C ASN A 99 17.13 0.80 -4.47
N ARG A 100 16.94 1.53 -5.58
CA ARG A 100 16.79 2.99 -5.54
C ARG A 100 15.48 3.42 -4.89
N PHE A 101 14.38 2.69 -5.14
CA PHE A 101 13.10 2.90 -4.43
C PHE A 101 13.28 2.71 -2.92
N LYS A 102 13.96 1.65 -2.47
CA LYS A 102 14.27 1.45 -1.05
C LYS A 102 15.04 2.63 -0.46
N GLY A 103 16.05 3.14 -1.16
CA GLY A 103 16.78 4.34 -0.73
C GLY A 103 15.88 5.58 -0.57
N LEU A 104 14.93 5.78 -1.48
CA LEU A 104 13.94 6.86 -1.38
C LEU A 104 13.01 6.68 -0.16
N ILE A 105 12.54 5.46 0.09
CA ILE A 105 11.72 5.15 1.27
C ILE A 105 12.52 5.38 2.56
N GLU A 106 13.79 4.98 2.60
CA GLU A 106 14.68 5.27 3.75
C GLU A 106 14.77 6.77 4.02
N GLN A 107 14.95 7.57 2.97
CA GLN A 107 14.95 9.02 3.07
C GLN A 107 13.60 9.51 3.59
N LEU A 108 12.48 9.11 2.97
CA LEU A 108 11.13 9.48 3.39
C LEU A 108 10.88 9.18 4.87
N PHE A 109 11.30 8.02 5.38
CA PHE A 109 11.14 7.66 6.78
C PHE A 109 12.08 8.44 7.73
N LYS A 110 13.15 9.06 7.23
CA LYS A 110 14.05 9.94 7.99
C LYS A 110 13.53 11.37 8.02
N VAL A 111 13.18 11.93 6.85
CA VAL A 111 12.84 13.36 6.69
C VAL A 111 11.33 13.64 6.66
N LYS A 112 10.49 12.59 6.67
CA LYS A 112 9.02 12.61 6.63
C LYS A 112 8.38 13.11 5.32
N LYS A 113 9.15 13.74 4.44
CA LYS A 113 8.67 14.29 3.16
C LYS A 113 9.78 14.24 2.10
N VAL A 114 9.44 13.84 0.87
CA VAL A 114 10.35 13.88 -0.29
C VAL A 114 9.66 14.54 -1.51
N PRO A 115 10.31 15.46 -2.23
CA PRO A 115 11.54 16.15 -1.84
C PRO A 115 11.35 16.97 -0.55
N VAL A 116 12.45 17.28 0.14
CA VAL A 116 12.43 18.04 1.40
C VAL A 116 11.95 19.47 1.15
N GLU A 117 12.50 20.09 0.11
CA GLU A 117 12.15 21.43 -0.35
C GLU A 117 11.13 21.36 -1.50
N GLY A 118 10.26 22.37 -1.59
CA GLY A 118 9.19 22.43 -2.60
C GLY A 118 7.99 21.55 -2.28
N ASN A 119 7.26 21.17 -3.31
CA ASN A 119 6.04 20.37 -3.19
C ASN A 119 6.36 18.91 -2.86
N ALA A 120 5.71 18.37 -1.84
CA ALA A 120 5.87 16.97 -1.46
C ALA A 120 5.36 16.07 -2.59
N LEU A 121 6.21 15.14 -3.05
CA LEU A 121 5.78 14.01 -3.87
C LEU A 121 5.31 12.85 -2.99
N MET A 122 6.02 12.59 -1.89
CA MET A 122 5.57 11.66 -0.86
C MET A 122 5.71 12.28 0.53
N GLU A 123 4.74 12.03 1.39
CA GLU A 123 4.74 12.49 2.78
C GLU A 123 4.28 11.36 3.70
N VAL A 124 4.98 11.13 4.82
CA VAL A 124 4.61 10.13 5.82
C VAL A 124 4.16 10.80 7.11
N LYS A 125 3.01 10.35 7.63
CA LYS A 125 2.42 10.82 8.90
C LYS A 125 2.18 9.65 9.83
N GLU A 126 2.44 9.85 11.13
CA GLU A 126 1.96 8.93 12.17
C GLU A 126 0.44 9.03 12.20
N ARG A 127 -0.23 7.95 11.78
CA ARG A 127 -1.69 7.91 11.60
C ARG A 127 -2.12 6.46 11.48
N LYS A 128 -3.15 6.08 12.23
CA LYS A 128 -3.79 4.76 12.11
C LYS A 128 -4.69 4.69 10.86
N LEU A 129 -5.01 3.48 10.40
CA LEU A 129 -5.88 3.28 9.25
C LEU A 129 -7.28 3.88 9.47
N GLU A 130 -7.83 3.71 10.67
CA GLU A 130 -9.14 4.23 11.09
C GLU A 130 -9.24 5.74 10.85
N GLU A 131 -8.20 6.48 11.25
CA GLU A 131 -8.13 7.93 11.11
C GLU A 131 -8.01 8.38 9.64
N LEU A 132 -7.38 7.56 8.79
CA LEU A 132 -7.37 7.81 7.35
C LEU A 132 -8.76 7.58 6.76
N LEU A 133 -9.38 6.43 7.05
CA LEU A 133 -10.69 6.06 6.52
C LEU A 133 -11.79 7.04 6.94
N TYR A 134 -11.76 7.54 8.19
CA TYR A 134 -12.71 8.55 8.66
C TYR A 134 -12.63 9.87 7.88
N LYS A 135 -11.44 10.24 7.39
CA LYS A 135 -11.23 11.48 6.62
C LYS A 135 -11.64 11.36 5.15
N LEU A 136 -11.67 10.15 4.62
CA LEU A 136 -11.97 9.90 3.21
C LEU A 136 -13.47 9.75 3.03
N LYS A 137 -14.00 10.43 2.01
CA LYS A 137 -15.40 10.32 1.60
C LYS A 137 -15.55 9.20 0.58
N GLY A 138 -16.72 8.58 0.56
CA GLY A 138 -17.07 7.52 -0.39
C GLY A 138 -17.30 6.17 0.28
N LYS A 139 -17.89 5.25 -0.51
CA LYS A 139 -18.13 3.87 -0.10
C LYS A 139 -16.80 3.13 0.07
N LYS A 140 -16.60 2.47 1.20
CA LYS A 140 -15.38 1.72 1.53
C LYS A 140 -15.54 0.27 1.11
N ILE A 141 -14.75 -0.13 0.12
CA ILE A 141 -14.75 -1.48 -0.42
C ILE A 141 -13.46 -2.16 0.01
N LEU A 142 -13.60 -3.22 0.80
CA LEU A 142 -12.50 -4.08 1.21
C LEU A 142 -12.39 -5.27 0.26
N PHE A 143 -11.23 -5.41 -0.36
CA PHE A 143 -10.89 -6.57 -1.17
C PHE A 143 -10.30 -7.66 -0.28
N THR A 144 -11.01 -8.78 -0.15
CA THR A 144 -10.61 -9.89 0.74
C THR A 144 -11.21 -11.21 0.26
N SER A 145 -10.47 -12.31 0.43
CA SER A 145 -10.96 -13.66 0.13
C SER A 145 -12.14 -14.09 1.00
N LYS A 146 -12.36 -13.40 2.13
CA LYS A 146 -13.52 -13.61 3.03
C LYS A 146 -14.76 -12.81 2.63
N GLY A 147 -14.68 -12.06 1.52
CA GLY A 147 -15.78 -11.24 1.01
C GLY A 147 -16.77 -12.03 0.17
N ASN A 148 -17.87 -11.38 -0.19
CA ASN A 148 -18.86 -11.98 -1.10
C ASN A 148 -18.34 -11.92 -2.54
N ARG A 149 -18.57 -12.98 -3.33
CA ARG A 149 -18.20 -12.99 -4.74
C ARG A 149 -19.07 -12.00 -5.51
N LYS A 150 -18.45 -10.95 -6.04
CA LYS A 150 -19.13 -9.87 -6.78
C LYS A 150 -18.21 -9.38 -7.90
N ARG A 151 -18.80 -8.85 -8.98
CA ARG A 151 -18.03 -8.08 -9.96
C ARG A 151 -17.66 -6.74 -9.34
N ILE A 152 -16.46 -6.25 -9.65
CA ILE A 152 -15.95 -5.02 -9.04
C ILE A 152 -16.78 -3.83 -9.51
N GLU A 153 -17.17 -3.81 -10.79
CA GLU A 153 -17.96 -2.75 -11.39
C GLU A 153 -19.33 -2.60 -10.72
N ASP A 154 -19.94 -3.68 -10.24
CA ASP A 154 -21.28 -3.65 -9.63
C ASP A 154 -21.27 -2.89 -8.29
N VAL A 155 -20.17 -2.96 -7.55
CA VAL A 155 -20.04 -2.33 -6.23
C VAL A 155 -19.38 -0.95 -6.26
N MET A 156 -18.70 -0.61 -7.36
CA MET A 156 -17.95 0.64 -7.51
C MET A 156 -18.87 1.86 -7.62
N GLU A 157 -18.54 2.94 -6.91
CA GLU A 157 -19.21 4.23 -6.96
C GLU A 157 -18.29 5.32 -7.48
N LYS A 158 -18.85 6.48 -7.86
CA LYS A 158 -18.04 7.63 -8.31
C LYS A 158 -17.05 8.06 -7.24
N ASP A 159 -17.47 8.13 -5.97
CA ASP A 159 -16.57 8.39 -4.84
C ASP A 159 -16.43 7.13 -4.00
N VAL A 160 -15.25 6.54 -4.03
CA VAL A 160 -15.01 5.20 -3.49
C VAL A 160 -13.65 5.11 -2.83
N VAL A 161 -13.57 4.32 -1.76
CA VAL A 161 -12.32 4.00 -1.05
C VAL A 161 -12.06 2.51 -1.18
N CYS A 162 -11.11 2.14 -2.03
CA CYS A 162 -10.70 0.76 -2.25
C CYS A 162 -9.55 0.39 -1.32
N ILE A 163 -9.74 -0.65 -0.51
CA ILE A 163 -8.80 -1.07 0.54
C ILE A 163 -8.26 -2.47 0.21
N ILE A 164 -6.94 -2.59 0.11
CA ILE A 164 -6.22 -3.80 -0.30
C ILE A 164 -5.12 -4.11 0.73
N GLY A 165 -4.90 -5.37 1.09
CA GLY A 165 -3.83 -5.78 2.00
C GLY A 165 -2.42 -5.62 1.40
N GLY A 166 -1.51 -4.95 2.12
CA GLY A 166 -0.11 -4.70 1.76
C GLY A 166 0.89 -5.73 2.29
N PHE A 167 0.45 -6.97 2.43
CA PHE A 167 1.19 -8.02 3.11
C PHE A 167 1.17 -9.33 2.30
N PRO A 168 2.19 -10.20 2.45
CA PRO A 168 2.30 -11.40 1.62
C PRO A 168 1.39 -12.55 2.04
N SER A 169 0.99 -12.59 3.32
CA SER A 169 0.25 -13.69 3.92
C SER A 169 -0.38 -13.26 5.24
N GLY A 170 -1.31 -14.07 5.75
CA GLY A 170 -2.08 -13.76 6.95
C GLY A 170 -3.31 -12.90 6.65
N ASP A 171 -3.77 -12.16 7.65
CA ASP A 171 -4.98 -11.32 7.58
C ASP A 171 -4.67 -9.91 8.10
N PHE A 172 -5.58 -8.96 7.90
CA PHE A 172 -5.41 -7.58 8.38
C PHE A 172 -5.10 -7.54 9.89
N MET A 173 -4.17 -6.65 10.26
CA MET A 173 -3.84 -6.37 11.67
C MET A 173 -4.83 -5.35 12.26
N THR A 174 -5.32 -4.46 11.41
CA THR A 174 -6.35 -3.46 11.74
C THR A 174 -7.75 -4.08 11.69
N ASN A 175 -8.71 -3.45 12.38
CA ASN A 175 -10.10 -3.89 12.37
C ASN A 175 -10.85 -3.43 11.10
N VAL A 176 -10.20 -3.52 9.94
CA VAL A 176 -10.70 -2.97 8.67
C VAL A 176 -12.00 -3.61 8.22
N TYR A 177 -12.28 -4.84 8.66
CA TYR A 177 -13.54 -5.53 8.39
C TYR A 177 -14.74 -4.76 8.94
N ASP A 178 -14.64 -4.15 10.13
CA ASP A 178 -15.76 -3.41 10.71
C ASP A 178 -15.88 -1.99 10.14
N MET A 179 -14.84 -1.52 9.45
CA MET A 179 -14.80 -0.20 8.82
C MET A 179 -15.22 -0.20 7.34
N ALA A 180 -15.40 -1.39 6.75
CA ALA A 180 -15.74 -1.54 5.34
C ALA A 180 -17.26 -1.58 5.15
N ASP A 181 -17.75 -0.77 4.21
CA ASP A 181 -19.16 -0.74 3.81
C ASP A 181 -19.50 -1.97 2.95
N GLU A 182 -18.52 -2.49 2.20
CA GLU A 182 -18.65 -3.68 1.36
C GLU A 182 -17.36 -4.53 1.42
N LYS A 183 -17.50 -5.86 1.46
CA LYS A 183 -16.39 -6.82 1.47
C LYS A 183 -16.53 -7.73 0.27
N ILE A 184 -15.61 -7.66 -0.68
CA ILE A 184 -15.71 -8.41 -1.93
C ILE A 184 -14.54 -9.37 -2.12
N CYS A 185 -14.88 -10.53 -2.68
CA CYS A 185 -13.94 -11.51 -3.21
C CYS A 185 -14.03 -11.50 -4.73
N ILE A 186 -12.91 -11.21 -5.40
CA ILE A 186 -12.85 -11.06 -6.87
C ILE A 186 -12.34 -12.32 -7.58
N TYR A 187 -11.74 -13.25 -6.83
CA TYR A 187 -11.20 -14.49 -7.37
C TYR A 187 -11.10 -15.57 -6.28
N ASP A 188 -11.26 -16.84 -6.67
CA ASP A 188 -11.31 -17.98 -5.74
C ASP A 188 -9.96 -18.30 -5.09
N LYS A 189 -8.87 -17.74 -5.63
CA LYS A 189 -7.51 -17.91 -5.09
C LYS A 189 -6.95 -16.56 -4.64
N VAL A 190 -5.96 -16.62 -3.76
CA VAL A 190 -5.23 -15.43 -3.31
C VAL A 190 -4.53 -14.77 -4.50
N LEU A 191 -4.77 -13.47 -4.67
CA LEU A 191 -4.10 -12.64 -5.67
C LEU A 191 -3.07 -11.73 -5.00
N PRO A 192 -1.95 -11.42 -5.67
CA PRO A 192 -1.03 -10.39 -5.21
C PRO A 192 -1.70 -9.01 -5.13
N ALA A 193 -1.31 -8.19 -4.16
CA ALA A 193 -1.93 -6.89 -3.91
C ALA A 193 -1.95 -5.95 -5.13
N TRP A 194 -0.88 -5.94 -5.92
CA TRP A 194 -0.81 -5.11 -7.13
C TRP A 194 -1.73 -5.60 -8.26
N ILE A 195 -2.06 -6.90 -8.30
CA ILE A 195 -3.05 -7.44 -9.23
C ILE A 195 -4.44 -6.99 -8.82
N VAL A 196 -4.79 -7.12 -7.53
CA VAL A 196 -6.06 -6.61 -7.00
C VAL A 196 -6.20 -5.10 -7.27
N ALA A 197 -5.12 -4.34 -7.11
CA ALA A 197 -5.10 -2.91 -7.40
C ALA A 197 -5.35 -2.62 -8.89
N MET A 198 -4.70 -3.38 -9.79
CA MET A 198 -4.91 -3.27 -11.23
C MET A 198 -6.37 -3.55 -11.60
N GLU A 199 -6.95 -4.64 -11.11
CA GLU A 199 -8.36 -5.00 -11.36
C GLU A 199 -9.32 -3.91 -10.85
N ALA A 200 -9.07 -3.37 -9.66
CA ALA A 200 -9.88 -2.30 -9.09
C ALA A 200 -9.80 -1.00 -9.90
N ILE A 201 -8.60 -0.63 -10.36
CA ILE A 201 -8.38 0.55 -11.19
C ILE A 201 -9.09 0.39 -12.54
N VAL A 202 -8.86 -0.73 -13.24
CA VAL A 202 -9.46 -1.00 -14.55
C VAL A 202 -10.99 -1.05 -14.46
N ALA A 203 -11.54 -1.66 -13.41
CA ALA A 203 -12.99 -1.67 -13.18
C ALA A 203 -13.57 -0.26 -13.01
N TYR A 204 -12.87 0.63 -12.30
CA TYR A 204 -13.27 2.03 -12.18
C TYR A 204 -13.17 2.76 -13.52
N GLU A 205 -12.06 2.58 -14.25
CA GLU A 205 -11.84 3.14 -15.59
C GLU A 205 -12.96 2.73 -16.55
N ASN A 206 -13.27 1.44 -16.62
CA ASN A 206 -14.34 0.91 -17.48
C ASN A 206 -15.71 1.49 -17.14
N LYS A 207 -16.01 1.68 -15.85
CA LYS A 207 -17.33 2.16 -15.42
C LYS A 207 -17.51 3.68 -15.61
N PHE A 208 -16.45 4.46 -15.40
CA PHE A 208 -16.57 5.93 -15.28
C PHE A 208 -15.74 6.72 -16.29
N ILE A 209 -14.84 6.09 -17.03
CA ILE A 209 -13.89 6.74 -17.96
C ILE A 209 -13.99 6.21 -19.38
N ALA A 210 -14.49 4.98 -19.61
CA ALA A 210 -14.51 4.34 -20.93
C ALA A 210 -15.08 5.19 -22.09
N ASN A 211 -15.91 6.21 -21.82
CA ASN A 211 -16.42 7.12 -22.85
C ASN A 211 -15.46 8.31 -23.17
N LYS A 212 -14.28 8.36 -22.57
CA LYS A 212 -13.24 9.40 -22.75
C LYS A 212 -11.93 8.88 -23.34
N ILE A 213 -11.79 7.56 -23.47
CA ILE A 213 -10.62 6.85 -24.02
C ILE A 213 -11.06 6.20 -25.33
#